data_AF-A0A7S1H3P7-F1
#
_entry.id   AF-A0A7S1H3P7-F1
#
_cell.length_a   1.000
_cell.length_b   1.000
_cell.length_c   1.000
_cell.angle_alpha   90.00
_cell.angle_beta   90.00
_cell.angle_gamma   90.00
#
_symmetry.space_group_name_H-M   'P 1'
#
loop_
_entity.id
_entity.type
_entity.pdbx_description
1 polymer ?
#
loop_
_entity_poly.entity_id
_entity_poly.type
_entity_poly.pdbx_seq_one_letter_code
_entity_poly.pdbx_strand_id
1 'polypeptide(L)'
;EVGLPEGEFVSGVRWEHAVYKLARGKDLPAWEESYKRFAAGESCSRIAMNQKEGKKTIEQTTVLGHILQALQFGDRPIDLRRLFRELPTGTLPSRRQWNLLDEKEALLGVSVVKDSGFSSKELLKTILDSANKEHGQKTSDEVQAEREWYSRIRIWSELKKGSVPVDASDSSEGASGGDMKRARCA
;
A
#
# COMPACT_ATOMS: atom_id res chain seq x y z
N GLU A 1 2.58 8.84 -9.17
CA GLU A 1 2.54 8.12 -7.88
C GLU A 1 3.98 7.70 -7.54
N VAL A 2 4.24 6.96 -6.47
CA VAL A 2 5.58 6.38 -6.29
C VAL A 2 5.82 5.19 -7.22
N GLY A 3 7.06 4.93 -7.63
CA GLY A 3 7.42 3.79 -8.48
C GLY A 3 7.37 2.47 -7.70
N LEU A 4 6.88 1.41 -8.33
CA LEU A 4 6.82 0.05 -7.78
C LEU A 4 7.63 -0.92 -8.65
N PRO A 5 8.22 -1.98 -8.06
CA PRO A 5 8.99 -2.97 -8.81
C PRO A 5 8.15 -3.67 -9.91
N GLU A 6 8.83 -4.14 -10.95
CA GLU A 6 8.22 -4.92 -12.03
C GLU A 6 8.10 -6.40 -11.68
N GLY A 7 6.97 -6.99 -12.06
CA GLY A 7 6.69 -8.41 -11.82
C GLY A 7 6.47 -8.74 -10.34
N GLU A 8 6.71 -10.01 -10.01
CA GLU A 8 6.58 -10.48 -8.64
C GLU A 8 7.75 -10.00 -7.78
N PHE A 9 7.42 -9.25 -6.72
CA PHE A 9 8.39 -8.82 -5.72
C PHE A 9 8.34 -9.72 -4.48
N VAL A 10 9.52 -10.13 -4.01
CA VAL A 10 9.70 -10.85 -2.74
C VAL A 10 10.62 -10.00 -1.87
N SER A 11 10.16 -9.61 -0.67
CA SER A 11 10.96 -8.80 0.28
C SER A 11 12.30 -9.46 0.62
N GLY A 12 12.32 -10.79 0.74
CA GLY A 12 13.49 -11.57 1.16
C GLY A 12 13.84 -11.41 2.63
N VAL A 13 13.31 -10.38 3.30
CA VAL A 13 13.49 -10.10 4.72
C VAL A 13 12.14 -10.13 5.41
N ARG A 14 12.02 -10.97 6.44
CA ARG A 14 10.86 -10.98 7.33
C ARG A 14 10.96 -9.78 8.27
N TRP A 15 9.87 -9.03 8.39
CA TRP A 15 9.77 -7.96 9.38
C TRP A 15 9.85 -8.55 10.79
N GLU A 16 10.69 -7.96 11.65
CA GLU A 16 11.01 -8.50 12.99
C GLU A 16 9.75 -8.73 13.84
N HIS A 17 8.75 -7.84 13.70
CA HIS A 17 7.49 -7.90 14.44
C HIS A 17 6.35 -8.59 13.68
N ALA A 18 6.64 -9.29 12.57
CA ALA A 18 5.63 -10.01 11.80
C ALA A 18 5.09 -11.20 12.60
N VAL A 19 3.83 -11.09 13.06
CA VAL A 19 3.17 -12.12 13.86
C VAL A 19 2.26 -12.99 12.97
N TYR A 20 2.58 -14.27 12.90
CA TYR A 20 1.71 -15.27 12.27
C TYR A 20 0.74 -15.84 13.31
N LYS A 21 -0.54 -15.43 13.24
CA LYS A 21 -1.61 -15.94 14.11
C LYS A 21 -2.63 -16.71 13.29
N LEU A 22 -2.75 -18.01 13.55
CA LEU A 22 -3.80 -18.85 12.98
C LEU A 22 -5.19 -18.34 13.38
N ALA A 23 -6.17 -18.52 12.50
CA ALA A 23 -7.56 -18.27 12.85
C ALA A 23 -8.05 -19.31 13.87
N ARG A 24 -9.22 -19.06 14.48
CA ARG A 24 -9.84 -20.01 15.43
C ARG A 24 -10.01 -21.37 14.74
N GLY A 25 -9.34 -22.39 15.27
CA GLY A 25 -9.44 -23.78 14.83
C GLY A 25 -8.76 -24.04 13.48
N LYS A 26 -7.44 -24.28 13.46
CA LYS A 26 -6.58 -24.72 12.33
C LYS A 26 -6.73 -24.00 10.97
N ASP A 27 -7.66 -23.06 10.84
CA ASP A 27 -7.93 -22.32 9.64
C ASP A 27 -6.81 -21.31 9.37
N LEU A 28 -6.52 -21.13 8.08
CA LEU A 28 -5.58 -20.12 7.64
C LEU A 28 -6.03 -18.73 8.07
N PRO A 29 -5.10 -17.83 8.39
CA PRO A 29 -5.41 -16.42 8.60
C PRO A 29 -6.14 -15.83 7.39
N ALA A 30 -7.05 -14.88 7.62
CA ALA A 30 -7.82 -14.24 6.54
C ALA A 30 -6.93 -13.55 5.50
N TRP A 31 -5.79 -13.00 5.94
CA TRP A 31 -4.83 -12.37 5.06
C TRP A 31 -4.19 -13.38 4.10
N GLU A 32 -3.88 -14.58 4.58
CA GLU A 32 -3.21 -15.61 3.80
C GLU A 32 -4.14 -16.23 2.77
N GLU A 33 -5.42 -16.43 3.12
CA GLU A 33 -6.45 -16.85 2.18
C GLU A 33 -6.59 -15.84 1.03
N SER A 34 -6.65 -14.55 1.36
CA SER A 34 -6.77 -13.48 0.36
C SER A 34 -5.52 -13.42 -0.53
N TYR A 35 -4.34 -13.55 0.06
CA TYR A 35 -3.07 -13.62 -0.67
C TYR A 35 -3.02 -14.81 -1.62
N LYS A 36 -3.34 -16.03 -1.16
CA LYS A 36 -3.33 -17.25 -1.98
C LYS A 36 -4.22 -17.12 -3.21
N ARG A 37 -5.42 -16.53 -3.03
CA ARG A 37 -6.35 -16.28 -4.13
C ARG A 37 -5.84 -15.23 -5.12
N PHE A 38 -5.24 -14.16 -4.62
CA PHE A 38 -4.63 -13.14 -5.48
C PHE A 38 -3.46 -13.69 -6.30
N ALA A 39 -2.57 -14.46 -5.64
CA ALA A 39 -1.45 -15.15 -6.27
C ALA A 39 -1.92 -16.17 -7.33
N ALA A 40 -3.07 -16.81 -7.14
CA ALA A 40 -3.70 -17.68 -8.13
C ALA A 40 -4.36 -16.93 -9.32
N GLY A 41 -4.24 -15.60 -9.39
CA GLY A 41 -4.77 -14.80 -10.49
C GLY A 41 -6.16 -14.20 -10.25
N GLU A 42 -6.75 -14.37 -9.05
CA GLU A 42 -8.05 -13.77 -8.74
C GLU A 42 -7.94 -12.26 -8.48
N SER A 43 -8.87 -11.48 -9.02
CA SER A 43 -8.93 -10.02 -8.78
C SER A 43 -9.36 -9.69 -7.34
N CYS A 44 -8.92 -8.56 -6.80
CA CYS A 44 -9.29 -8.04 -5.49
C CYS A 44 -10.81 -7.89 -5.34
N SER A 45 -11.50 -7.42 -6.38
CA SER A 45 -12.97 -7.30 -6.39
C SER A 45 -13.67 -8.63 -6.18
N ARG A 46 -13.23 -9.67 -6.90
CA ARG A 46 -13.80 -11.01 -6.79
C ARG A 46 -13.48 -11.66 -5.44
N ILE A 47 -12.28 -11.44 -4.90
CA ILE A 47 -11.93 -11.88 -3.54
C ILE A 47 -12.87 -11.22 -2.53
N ALA A 48 -13.06 -9.90 -2.62
CA ALA A 48 -13.93 -9.12 -1.73
C ALA A 48 -15.38 -9.64 -1.70
N MET A 49 -15.93 -9.99 -2.87
CA MET A 49 -17.31 -10.48 -2.99
C MET A 49 -17.48 -11.96 -2.62
N ASN A 50 -16.52 -12.82 -2.96
CA ASN A 50 -16.68 -14.27 -2.81
C ASN A 50 -15.97 -14.77 -1.55
N GLN A 51 -16.57 -14.55 -0.38
CA GLN A 51 -16.06 -15.07 0.89
C GLN A 51 -16.55 -16.51 1.15
N LYS A 52 -15.86 -17.26 2.02
CA LYS A 52 -16.29 -18.62 2.42
C LYS A 52 -17.74 -18.59 2.92
N GLU A 53 -18.48 -19.67 2.69
CA GLU A 53 -19.88 -19.78 3.06
C GLU A 53 -20.14 -19.36 4.52
N GLY A 54 -21.17 -18.54 4.74
CA GLY A 54 -21.47 -17.95 6.05
C GLY A 54 -20.65 -16.72 6.45
N LYS A 55 -19.64 -16.31 5.67
CA LYS A 55 -18.90 -15.05 5.89
C LYS A 55 -19.49 -13.92 5.04
N LYS A 56 -19.55 -12.72 5.64
CA LYS A 56 -19.97 -11.50 4.94
C LYS A 56 -18.92 -11.10 3.91
N THR A 57 -19.37 -10.44 2.84
CA THR A 57 -18.50 -9.73 1.90
C THR A 57 -17.62 -8.72 2.65
N ILE A 58 -16.44 -8.47 2.09
CA ILE A 58 -15.47 -7.50 2.65
C ILE A 58 -15.18 -6.41 1.63
N GLU A 59 -14.68 -5.28 2.10
CA GLU A 59 -14.25 -4.18 1.22
C GLU A 59 -12.97 -4.54 0.45
N GLN A 60 -12.83 -4.02 -0.78
CA GLN A 60 -11.60 -4.20 -1.56
C GLN A 60 -10.36 -3.65 -0.84
N THR A 61 -10.51 -2.57 -0.06
CA THR A 61 -9.44 -2.00 0.77
C THR A 61 -9.00 -2.96 1.89
N THR A 62 -9.89 -3.84 2.34
CA THR A 62 -9.55 -4.93 3.28
C THR A 62 -8.70 -5.98 2.58
N VAL A 63 -9.06 -6.36 1.35
CA VAL A 63 -8.29 -7.30 0.53
C VAL A 63 -6.89 -6.75 0.22
N LEU A 64 -6.79 -5.48 -0.18
CA LEU A 64 -5.50 -4.79 -0.35
C LEU A 64 -4.64 -4.94 0.91
N GLY A 65 -5.22 -4.63 2.06
CA GLY A 65 -4.53 -4.72 3.34
C GLY A 65 -4.06 -6.14 3.68
N HIS A 66 -4.85 -7.15 3.36
CA HIS A 66 -4.47 -8.55 3.50
C HIS A 66 -3.29 -8.94 2.60
N ILE A 67 -3.31 -8.49 1.34
CA ILE A 67 -2.25 -8.80 0.39
C ILE A 67 -0.95 -8.09 0.81
N LEU A 68 -1.00 -6.80 1.16
CA LEU A 68 0.17 -6.07 1.63
C LEU A 68 0.75 -6.65 2.94
N GLN A 69 -0.09 -7.18 3.83
CA GLN A 69 0.39 -7.85 5.04
C GLN A 69 1.27 -9.07 4.73
N ALA A 70 1.10 -9.73 3.57
CA ALA A 70 1.97 -10.83 3.16
C ALA A 70 3.43 -10.41 2.96
N LEU A 71 3.69 -9.14 2.62
CA LEU A 71 5.06 -8.59 2.48
C LEU A 71 5.86 -8.70 3.78
N GLN A 72 5.20 -8.58 4.93
CA GLN A 72 5.85 -8.63 6.24
C GLN A 72 6.54 -9.98 6.51
N PHE A 73 6.12 -11.06 5.85
CA PHE A 73 6.67 -12.40 6.09
C PHE A 73 7.92 -12.72 5.27
N GLY A 74 8.28 -11.89 4.29
CA GLY A 74 9.54 -11.98 3.56
C GLY A 74 9.56 -13.00 2.41
N ASP A 75 8.73 -14.04 2.47
CA ASP A 75 8.78 -15.22 1.59
C ASP A 75 7.61 -15.33 0.60
N ARG A 76 6.83 -14.25 0.44
CA ARG A 76 5.61 -14.22 -0.37
C ARG A 76 5.78 -13.31 -1.60
N PRO A 77 5.80 -13.86 -2.82
CA PRO A 77 5.83 -13.05 -4.05
C PRO A 77 4.52 -12.29 -4.25
N ILE A 78 4.62 -11.00 -4.57
CA ILE A 78 3.46 -10.14 -4.87
C ILE A 78 3.76 -9.27 -6.09
N ASP A 79 2.90 -9.34 -7.10
CA ASP A 79 2.88 -8.34 -8.17
C ASP A 79 2.17 -7.07 -7.68
N LEU A 80 2.96 -6.12 -7.18
CA LEU A 80 2.47 -4.86 -6.63
C LEU A 80 1.86 -3.97 -7.71
N ARG A 81 2.40 -3.97 -8.94
CA ARG A 81 1.83 -3.17 -10.04
C ARG A 81 0.45 -3.68 -10.44
N ARG A 82 0.27 -5.00 -10.52
CA ARG A 82 -1.05 -5.60 -10.73
C ARG A 82 -2.00 -5.23 -9.60
N LEU A 83 -1.57 -5.38 -8.34
CA LEU A 83 -2.38 -5.06 -7.18
C LEU A 83 -2.91 -3.64 -7.21
N PHE A 84 -2.05 -2.64 -7.44
CA PHE A 84 -2.45 -1.24 -7.45
C PHE A 84 -3.21 -0.82 -8.73
N ARG A 85 -3.07 -1.55 -9.85
CA ARG A 85 -3.86 -1.32 -11.07
C ARG A 85 -5.34 -1.70 -10.89
N GLU A 86 -5.65 -2.64 -10.00
CA GLU A 86 -7.03 -3.04 -9.71
C GLU A 86 -7.76 -2.06 -8.78
N LEU A 87 -7.06 -1.06 -8.23
CA LEU A 87 -7.59 -0.13 -7.25
C LEU A 87 -7.85 1.26 -7.85
N PRO A 88 -8.68 2.11 -7.21
CA PRO A 88 -8.88 3.47 -7.66
C PRO A 88 -7.58 4.27 -7.73
N THR A 89 -7.43 5.06 -8.79
CA THR A 89 -6.31 5.99 -8.98
C THR A 89 -6.11 6.87 -7.75
N GLY A 90 -4.87 7.10 -7.32
CA GLY A 90 -4.57 7.91 -6.14
C GLY A 90 -4.66 7.17 -4.79
N THR A 91 -4.93 5.86 -4.81
CA THR A 91 -4.78 4.98 -3.64
C THR A 91 -3.31 4.89 -3.23
N LEU A 92 -2.40 4.71 -4.20
CA LEU A 92 -0.97 4.72 -3.98
C LEU A 92 -0.50 6.16 -3.67
N PRO A 93 0.25 6.41 -2.58
CA PRO A 93 0.73 7.74 -2.29
C PRO A 93 1.57 8.32 -3.43
N SER A 94 1.36 9.60 -3.73
CA SER A 94 2.30 10.36 -4.56
C SER A 94 3.65 10.51 -3.88
N ARG A 95 4.71 10.83 -4.64
CA ARG A 95 6.04 11.05 -4.05
C ARG A 95 6.05 12.16 -2.99
N ARG A 96 5.30 13.24 -3.21
CA ARG A 96 5.15 14.31 -2.23
C ARG A 96 4.52 13.82 -0.93
N GLN A 97 3.48 13.00 -1.02
CA GLN A 97 2.84 12.41 0.16
C GLN A 97 3.75 11.39 0.86
N TRP A 98 4.53 10.61 0.10
CA TRP A 98 5.52 9.69 0.63
C TRP A 98 6.60 10.42 1.44
N ASN A 99 7.20 11.45 0.84
CA ASN A 99 8.21 12.27 1.52
C ASN A 99 7.64 12.96 2.77
N LEU A 100 6.37 13.42 2.72
CA LEU A 100 5.70 14.00 3.88
C LEU A 100 5.56 12.97 5.01
N LEU A 101 5.20 11.72 4.69
CA LEU A 101 5.09 10.66 5.69
C LEU A 101 6.46 10.33 6.31
N ASP A 102 7.52 10.25 5.51
CA ASP A 102 8.88 10.04 6.01
C ASP A 102 9.35 11.21 6.89
N GLU A 103 9.04 12.45 6.52
CA GLU A 103 9.34 13.65 7.33
C GLU A 103 8.59 13.60 8.67
N LYS A 104 7.29 13.27 8.67
CA LYS A 104 6.48 13.20 9.89
C LYS A 104 6.88 12.04 10.79
N GLU A 105 7.28 10.90 10.23
CA GLU A 105 7.86 9.79 10.96
C GLU A 105 9.14 10.23 11.69
N ALA A 106 10.06 10.91 10.99
CA ALA A 106 11.29 11.42 11.57
C ALA A 106 11.04 12.47 12.67
N LEU A 107 10.06 13.36 12.48
CA LEU A 107 9.68 14.38 13.47
C LEU A 107 9.10 13.77 14.77
N LEU A 108 8.34 12.67 14.66
CA LEU A 108 7.81 11.96 15.81
C LEU A 108 8.85 11.09 16.52
N GLY A 109 10.03 10.89 15.91
CA GLY A 109 11.07 10.00 16.44
C GLY A 109 10.64 8.54 16.52
N VAL A 110 9.67 8.13 15.70
CA VAL A 110 9.18 6.74 15.61
C VAL A 110 9.66 6.12 14.30
N SER A 111 9.73 4.80 14.24
CA SER A 111 10.05 4.06 13.04
C SER A 111 9.01 2.96 12.80
N VAL A 112 8.32 3.02 11.67
CA VAL A 112 7.31 2.04 11.28
C VAL A 112 7.89 0.64 11.06
N VAL A 113 9.19 0.56 10.80
CA VAL A 113 9.95 -0.68 10.59
C VAL A 113 10.53 -1.21 11.90
N LYS A 114 10.95 -0.36 12.83
CA LYS A 114 11.60 -0.84 14.08
C LYS A 114 10.63 -0.96 15.24
N ASP A 115 9.62 -0.10 15.30
CA ASP A 115 8.72 0.02 16.45
C ASP A 115 7.41 -0.74 16.22
N SER A 116 7.16 -1.77 17.02
CA SER A 116 5.89 -2.51 17.02
C SER A 116 4.71 -1.67 17.53
N GLY A 117 4.98 -0.58 18.25
CA GLY A 117 4.00 0.35 18.82
C GLY A 117 3.61 1.51 17.91
N PHE A 118 4.01 1.51 16.63
CA PHE A 118 3.67 2.59 15.69
C PHE A 118 2.16 2.84 15.64
N SER A 119 1.75 4.09 15.86
CA SER A 119 0.35 4.54 15.81
C SER A 119 0.10 5.40 14.59
N SER A 120 -0.66 4.85 13.63
CA SER A 120 -1.11 5.61 12.46
C SER A 120 -1.91 6.86 12.83
N LYS A 121 -2.60 6.85 13.98
CA LYS A 121 -3.36 8.00 14.47
C LYS A 121 -2.45 9.13 14.93
N GLU A 122 -1.36 8.82 15.63
CA GLU A 122 -0.40 9.85 16.06
C GLU A 122 0.32 10.46 14.85
N LEU A 123 0.68 9.64 13.86
CA LEU A 123 1.21 10.17 12.59
C LEU A 123 0.19 11.07 11.90
N LEU A 124 -1.08 10.65 11.82
CA LEU A 124 -2.13 11.41 11.16
C LEU A 124 -2.37 12.79 11.79
N LYS A 125 -2.31 12.90 13.12
CA LYS A 125 -2.44 14.18 13.86
C LYS A 125 -1.37 15.21 13.48
N THR A 126 -0.23 14.77 12.97
CA THR A 126 0.84 15.68 12.48
C THR A 126 0.62 16.16 11.06
N ILE A 127 -0.32 15.55 10.33
CA ILE A 127 -0.61 15.84 8.92
C ILE A 127 -1.92 16.64 8.80
N LEU A 128 -2.95 16.23 9.56
CA LEU A 128 -4.27 16.85 9.53
C LEU A 128 -4.66 17.33 10.93
N ASP A 129 -4.96 18.63 11.04
CA ASP A 129 -5.48 19.21 12.28
C ASP A 129 -6.83 18.59 12.68
N SER A 130 -7.63 18.16 11.71
CA SER A 130 -8.92 17.50 11.96
C SER A 130 -8.77 16.21 12.78
N ALA A 131 -7.63 15.53 12.71
CA ALA A 131 -7.38 14.31 13.46
C ALA A 131 -7.26 14.56 14.98
N ASN A 132 -7.06 15.82 15.40
CA ASN A 132 -7.10 16.26 16.79
C ASN A 132 -8.52 16.59 17.28
N LYS A 133 -9.48 16.77 16.37
CA LYS A 133 -10.89 17.06 16.71
C LYS A 133 -11.61 15.79 17.17
N GLU A 134 -12.62 15.95 18.02
CA GLU A 134 -13.52 14.86 18.38
C GLU A 134 -14.39 14.43 17.19
N HIS A 135 -14.80 13.17 17.16
CA HIS A 135 -15.54 12.59 16.01
C HIS A 135 -16.85 13.34 15.70
N GLY A 136 -17.50 13.95 16.69
CA GLY A 136 -18.73 14.72 16.49
C GLY A 136 -18.52 16.13 15.92
N GLN A 137 -17.27 16.60 15.85
CA GLN A 137 -16.93 17.98 15.44
C GLN A 137 -16.33 18.05 14.04
N LYS A 138 -16.25 16.92 13.34
CA LYS A 138 -15.66 16.82 12.00
C LYS A 138 -16.72 17.02 10.94
N THR A 139 -16.38 17.81 9.93
CA THR A 139 -17.16 17.93 8.71
C THR A 139 -17.06 16.64 7.88
N SER A 140 -17.98 16.45 6.94
CA SER A 140 -17.94 15.31 6.01
C SER A 140 -16.63 15.26 5.23
N ASP A 141 -16.12 16.41 4.81
CA ASP A 141 -14.87 16.52 4.04
C ASP A 141 -13.64 16.16 4.87
N GLU A 142 -13.61 16.55 6.15
CA GLU A 142 -12.54 16.16 7.07
C GLU A 142 -12.53 14.66 7.35
N VAL A 143 -13.71 14.05 7.54
CA VAL A 143 -13.84 12.60 7.71
C VAL A 143 -13.33 11.87 6.45
N GLN A 144 -13.67 12.37 5.27
CA GLN A 144 -13.21 11.81 4.01
C GLN A 144 -11.68 11.95 3.85
N ALA A 145 -11.12 13.12 4.14
CA ALA A 145 -9.68 13.36 4.09
C ALA A 145 -8.92 12.43 5.05
N GLU A 146 -9.42 12.23 6.28
CA GLU A 146 -8.82 11.29 7.24
C GLU A 146 -8.84 9.86 6.72
N ARG A 147 -9.95 9.40 6.13
CA ARG A 147 -10.05 8.05 5.56
C ARG A 147 -9.02 7.83 4.46
N GLU A 148 -8.84 8.81 3.57
CA GLU A 148 -7.82 8.74 2.52
C GLU A 148 -6.40 8.67 3.10
N TRP A 149 -6.10 9.51 4.08
CA TRP A 149 -4.79 9.52 4.70
C TRP A 149 -4.50 8.25 5.50
N TYR A 150 -5.49 7.67 6.19
CA TYR A 150 -5.32 6.35 6.81
C TYR A 150 -4.98 5.27 5.77
N SER A 151 -5.65 5.28 4.61
CA SER A 151 -5.35 4.35 3.52
C SER A 151 -3.90 4.52 3.04
N ARG A 152 -3.46 5.77 2.83
CA ARG A 152 -2.09 6.10 2.41
C ARG A 152 -1.04 5.71 3.45
N ILE A 153 -1.26 6.01 4.73
CA ILE A 153 -0.38 5.62 5.84
C ILE A 153 -0.26 4.10 5.91
N ARG A 154 -1.38 3.37 5.75
CA ARG A 154 -1.37 1.92 5.72
C ARG A 154 -0.46 1.41 4.60
N ILE A 155 -0.68 1.86 3.36
CA ILE A 155 0.13 1.44 2.20
C ILE A 155 1.61 1.74 2.43
N TRP A 156 1.94 2.98 2.79
CA TRP A 156 3.31 3.38 3.11
C TRP A 156 3.94 2.50 4.18
N SER A 157 3.23 2.24 5.28
CA SER A 157 3.74 1.43 6.39
C SER A 157 4.03 -0.02 5.98
N GLU A 158 3.14 -0.63 5.19
CA GLU A 158 3.26 -2.02 4.78
C GLU A 158 4.39 -2.20 3.75
N LEU A 159 4.51 -1.26 2.81
CA LEU A 159 5.61 -1.26 1.83
C LEU A 159 6.97 -1.07 2.51
N LYS A 160 7.07 -0.19 3.53
CA LYS A 160 8.32 -0.02 4.30
C LYS A 160 8.67 -1.26 5.12
N LYS A 161 7.70 -1.89 5.79
CA LYS A 161 7.92 -3.15 6.53
C LYS A 161 8.35 -4.28 5.60
N GLY A 162 7.81 -4.31 4.40
CA GLY A 162 8.19 -5.23 3.33
C GLY A 162 9.47 -4.87 2.58
N SER A 163 10.21 -3.84 3.01
CA SER A 163 11.43 -3.36 2.34
C SER A 163 11.28 -3.18 0.82
N VAL A 164 10.09 -2.77 0.37
CA VAL A 164 9.81 -2.60 -1.06
C VAL A 164 10.63 -1.42 -1.58
N PRO A 165 11.40 -1.58 -2.67
CA PRO A 165 12.06 -0.46 -3.32
C PRO A 165 11.01 0.44 -3.95
N VAL A 166 11.07 1.73 -3.61
CA VAL A 166 10.12 2.73 -4.09
C VAL A 166 10.89 3.78 -4.87
N ASP A 167 10.92 3.60 -6.19
CA ASP A 167 11.67 4.49 -7.08
C ASP A 167 11.00 5.86 -7.18
N ALA A 168 11.83 6.88 -7.39
CA ALA A 168 11.37 8.13 -7.95
C ALA A 168 11.07 7.88 -9.43
N SER A 169 9.84 7.48 -9.75
CA SER A 169 9.38 7.59 -11.13
C SER A 169 9.21 9.09 -11.43
N ASP A 170 10.29 9.77 -11.76
CA ASP A 170 10.21 11.01 -12.53
C ASP A 170 9.65 10.62 -13.90
N SER A 171 8.34 10.78 -14.05
CA SER A 171 7.70 10.73 -15.36
C SER A 171 8.14 11.96 -16.17
N SER A 172 9.37 11.94 -16.67
CA SER A 172 9.86 12.86 -17.69
C SER A 172 10.67 12.10 -18.72
N GLU A 173 10.01 11.32 -19.56
CA GLU A 173 10.53 11.01 -20.90
C GLU A 173 9.38 10.67 -21.85
N GLY A 174 8.64 11.73 -22.19
CA GLY A 174 7.77 11.78 -23.36
C GLY A 174 8.54 12.45 -24.50
N ALA A 175 9.06 11.62 -25.38
CA ALA A 175 9.81 11.96 -26.58
C ALA A 175 9.14 13.01 -27.48
N SER A 176 9.90 14.03 -27.89
CA SER A 176 9.67 14.72 -29.16
C SER A 176 10.64 14.11 -30.17
N GLY A 177 10.14 13.11 -30.92
CA GLY A 177 10.82 12.54 -32.07
C GLY A 177 10.75 13.48 -33.28
N GLY A 178 11.79 13.42 -34.11
CA GLY A 178 11.85 14.17 -35.36
C GLY A 178 13.12 13.95 -36.16
N ASP A 179 13.53 12.69 -36.34
CA ASP A 179 14.51 12.32 -37.36
C ASP A 179 13.85 12.45 -38.73
N MET A 180 14.34 13.35 -39.59
CA MET A 180 13.98 13.36 -41.00
C MET A 180 15.12 13.88 -41.90
N LYS A 181 15.91 12.92 -42.40
CA LYS A 181 16.62 12.84 -43.69
C LYS A 181 16.68 14.10 -44.58
N ARG A 182 17.91 14.44 -45.00
CA ARG A 182 18.42 14.71 -46.39
C ARG A 182 19.82 15.36 -46.26
N ALA A 183 20.83 15.12 -47.07
CA ALA A 183 21.04 14.26 -48.23
C ALA A 183 22.55 14.06 -48.41
N ARG A 184 22.95 12.89 -48.87
CA ARG A 184 24.25 12.63 -49.49
C ARG A 184 24.05 12.87 -51.00
N CYS A 185 24.81 13.77 -51.59
CA CYS A 185 25.18 13.73 -53.01
C CYS A 185 26.57 14.37 -53.16
N ALA A 186 27.31 13.80 -54.10
CA ALA A 186 28.72 14.03 -54.42
C ALA A 186 29.06 15.47 -54.80
#